data_AF-A0A9D5ZU49-F1
#
_entry.id   AF-A0A9D5ZU49-F1
#
_cell.length_a   1.000
_cell.length_b   1.000
_cell.length_c   1.000
_cell.angle_alpha   90.00
_cell.angle_beta   90.00
_cell.angle_gamma   90.00
#
_symmetry.space_group_name_H-M   'P 1'
#
loop_
_entity.id
_entity.type
_entity.pdbx_description
1 polymer ?
#
loop_
_entity_poly.entity_id
_entity_poly.type
_entity_poly.pdbx_seq_one_letter_code
_entity_poly.pdbx_strand_id
1 'polypeptide(L)'
;MSNKYSVNFSIKRDDLTESIIGGTKLRLLEYVLKDAVNQGITDLITIGDIYSNQCRIVTQLTKKFDMNAHLFINSNGQNYGSSMEENLFISYLAGASITYLSGNDWKFYSLKVERLKKQLIKNKRMPLFIQSGIAGLPGSLGIIKMVREYGLLLDPYYCLIPMLGTINLIEKKIIKSGSNILFIMTGQPYGLFSNRTELLRMVKNT
;
A
#
# COMPACT_ATOMS: atom_id res chain seq x y z
N MET A 1 -10.81 15.52 18.42
CA MET A 1 -11.69 15.76 17.25
C MET A 1 -13.11 16.16 17.65
N SER A 2 -13.73 15.47 18.60
CA SER A 2 -15.12 15.72 19.00
C SER A 2 -15.44 17.18 19.34
N ASN A 3 -14.66 17.80 20.25
CA ASN A 3 -14.87 19.20 20.64
C ASN A 3 -14.60 20.20 19.49
N LYS A 4 -13.55 19.95 18.69
CA LYS A 4 -13.16 20.82 17.56
C LYS A 4 -14.26 20.90 16.49
N TYR A 5 -14.94 19.79 16.26
CA TYR A 5 -15.89 19.63 15.17
C TYR A 5 -17.36 19.56 15.61
N SER A 6 -17.64 19.70 16.91
CA SER A 6 -18.99 19.58 17.49
C SER A 6 -19.72 18.29 17.06
N VAL A 7 -18.99 17.16 17.03
CA VAL A 7 -19.52 15.82 16.71
C VAL A 7 -19.03 14.82 17.77
N ASN A 8 -19.73 13.70 17.95
CA ASN A 8 -19.28 12.63 18.83
C ASN A 8 -18.43 11.65 18.04
N PHE A 9 -17.11 11.86 18.03
CA PHE A 9 -16.17 11.06 17.27
C PHE A 9 -15.60 9.91 18.12
N SER A 10 -15.73 8.68 17.63
CA SER A 10 -15.19 7.47 18.25
C SER A 10 -14.34 6.70 17.24
N ILE A 11 -13.29 6.02 17.73
CA ILE A 11 -12.37 5.23 16.90
C ILE A 11 -12.35 3.79 17.41
N LYS A 12 -12.66 2.83 16.54
CA LYS A 12 -12.44 1.41 16.80
C LYS A 12 -11.09 1.00 16.21
N ARG A 13 -10.19 0.49 17.05
CA ARG A 13 -8.81 0.09 16.69
C ARG A 13 -8.73 -1.36 16.24
N ASP A 14 -9.40 -1.70 15.15
CA ASP A 14 -9.36 -3.06 14.58
C ASP A 14 -7.96 -3.43 14.05
N ASP A 15 -7.10 -2.45 13.80
CA ASP A 15 -5.67 -2.64 13.49
C ASP A 15 -4.88 -3.36 14.59
N LEU A 16 -5.38 -3.39 15.83
CA LEU A 16 -4.79 -4.10 16.96
C LEU A 16 -5.21 -5.58 17.04
N THR A 17 -5.99 -6.09 16.09
CA THR A 17 -6.30 -7.52 16.01
C THR A 17 -5.24 -8.28 15.21
N GLU A 18 -4.69 -9.34 15.81
CA GLU A 18 -3.64 -10.20 15.25
C GLU A 18 -4.17 -11.10 14.11
N SER A 19 -4.46 -10.55 12.93
CA SER A 19 -4.71 -11.39 11.75
C SER A 19 -3.42 -11.64 10.96
N ILE A 20 -2.91 -12.86 11.07
CA ILE A 20 -1.76 -13.42 10.33
C ILE A 20 -2.01 -13.48 8.81
N ILE A 21 -3.27 -13.45 8.38
CA ILE A 21 -3.69 -13.74 7.00
C ILE A 21 -4.35 -12.51 6.40
N GLY A 22 -3.54 -11.60 5.86
CA GLY A 22 -4.01 -10.57 4.93
C GLY A 22 -4.91 -9.50 5.57
N GLY A 23 -4.27 -8.46 6.13
CA GLY A 23 -4.95 -7.23 6.53
C GLY A 23 -5.55 -6.45 5.35
N THR A 24 -6.09 -5.27 5.62
CA THR A 24 -6.84 -4.35 4.72
C THR A 24 -6.25 -4.12 3.32
N LYS A 25 -4.93 -4.32 3.11
CA LYS A 25 -4.31 -4.39 1.77
C LYS A 25 -4.96 -5.45 0.86
N LEU A 26 -5.40 -6.58 1.43
CA LEU A 26 -6.15 -7.61 0.72
C LEU A 26 -7.45 -7.05 0.14
N ARG A 27 -8.25 -6.31 0.92
CA ARG A 27 -9.54 -5.76 0.46
C ARG A 27 -9.39 -4.74 -0.67
N LEU A 28 -8.36 -3.88 -0.61
CA LEU A 28 -8.09 -2.94 -1.71
C LEU A 28 -7.52 -3.65 -2.94
N LEU A 29 -6.63 -4.62 -2.73
CA LEU A 29 -6.10 -5.43 -3.82
C LEU A 29 -7.21 -6.27 -4.47
N GLU A 30 -8.18 -6.80 -3.72
CA GLU A 30 -9.36 -7.48 -4.27
C GLU A 30 -10.18 -6.56 -5.19
N TYR A 31 -10.29 -5.26 -4.88
CA TYR A 31 -10.98 -4.30 -5.76
C TYR A 31 -10.18 -4.01 -7.03
N VAL A 32 -8.88 -3.69 -6.88
CA VAL A 32 -7.95 -3.49 -8.01
C VAL A 32 -7.92 -4.73 -8.90
N LEU A 33 -7.99 -5.92 -8.29
CA LEU A 33 -7.95 -7.18 -9.00
C LEU A 33 -9.26 -7.54 -9.68
N LYS A 34 -10.40 -7.24 -9.05
CA LYS A 34 -11.70 -7.41 -9.70
C LYS A 34 -11.76 -6.58 -10.99
N ASP A 35 -11.29 -5.33 -10.93
CA ASP A 35 -11.19 -4.46 -12.09
C ASP A 35 -10.15 -4.99 -13.10
N ALA A 36 -8.98 -5.44 -12.64
CA ALA A 36 -7.94 -6.04 -13.49
C ALA A 36 -8.44 -7.29 -14.23
N VAL A 37 -9.16 -8.20 -13.55
CA VAL A 37 -9.78 -9.38 -14.14
C VAL A 37 -10.76 -8.97 -15.23
N ASN A 38 -11.64 -8.00 -14.94
CA ASN A 38 -12.63 -7.52 -15.91
C ASN A 38 -11.97 -6.88 -17.16
N GLN A 39 -10.81 -6.27 -16.98
CA GLN A 39 -10.02 -5.68 -18.06
C GLN A 39 -9.15 -6.69 -18.82
N GLY A 40 -9.16 -7.97 -18.44
CA GLY A 40 -8.34 -9.00 -19.08
C GLY A 40 -6.85 -8.89 -18.78
N ILE A 41 -6.48 -8.28 -17.65
CA ILE A 41 -5.10 -8.24 -17.16
C ILE A 41 -4.59 -9.68 -16.96
N THR A 42 -3.37 -9.96 -17.43
CA THR A 42 -2.77 -11.30 -17.33
C THR A 42 -1.56 -11.34 -16.40
N ASP A 43 -0.98 -10.17 -16.09
CA ASP A 43 0.28 -10.05 -15.36
C ASP A 43 0.19 -8.90 -14.35
N LEU A 44 0.50 -9.17 -13.09
CA LEU A 44 0.65 -8.15 -12.07
C LEU A 44 2.12 -7.94 -11.77
N ILE A 45 2.52 -6.67 -11.77
CA ILE A 45 3.86 -6.25 -11.39
C ILE A 45 3.74 -5.45 -10.10
N THR A 46 4.54 -5.77 -9.09
CA THR A 46 4.59 -4.94 -7.88
C THR A 46 6.01 -4.87 -7.33
N ILE A 47 6.21 -4.01 -6.34
CA ILE A 47 7.52 -3.70 -5.77
C ILE A 47 7.44 -3.64 -4.25
N GLY A 48 8.53 -3.99 -3.57
CA GLY A 48 8.64 -3.93 -2.11
C GLY A 48 10.03 -4.32 -1.63
N ASP A 49 10.20 -4.41 -0.31
CA ASP A 49 11.36 -5.04 0.31
C ASP A 49 11.13 -6.54 0.52
N ILE A 50 12.13 -7.23 1.05
CA ILE A 50 12.13 -8.67 1.36
C ILE A 50 11.04 -9.09 2.36
N TYR A 51 10.48 -8.15 3.14
CA TYR A 51 9.43 -8.41 4.13
C TYR A 51 8.04 -7.99 3.61
N SER A 52 7.91 -7.64 2.33
CA SER A 52 6.70 -6.99 1.81
C SER A 52 5.46 -7.89 1.81
N ASN A 53 4.53 -7.59 2.72
CA ASN A 53 3.18 -8.18 2.73
C ASN A 53 2.40 -7.89 1.44
N GLN A 54 2.64 -6.75 0.78
CA GLN A 54 1.98 -6.44 -0.50
C GLN A 54 2.41 -7.42 -1.58
N CYS A 55 3.71 -7.71 -1.68
CA CYS A 55 4.24 -8.67 -2.65
C CYS A 55 3.64 -10.07 -2.42
N ARG A 56 3.57 -10.51 -1.16
CA ARG A 56 2.93 -11.78 -0.79
C ARG A 56 1.47 -11.83 -1.22
N ILE A 57 0.68 -10.83 -0.85
CA ILE A 57 -0.76 -10.81 -1.12
C ILE A 57 -1.04 -10.75 -2.63
N VAL A 58 -0.36 -9.85 -3.37
CA VAL A 58 -0.47 -9.75 -4.83
C VAL A 58 -0.18 -11.10 -5.48
N THR A 59 0.88 -11.78 -5.05
CA THR A 59 1.25 -13.08 -5.59
C THR A 59 0.19 -14.14 -5.33
N GLN A 60 -0.28 -14.26 -4.08
CA GLN A 60 -1.32 -15.22 -3.74
C GLN A 60 -2.60 -14.99 -4.54
N LEU A 61 -2.97 -13.74 -4.76
CA LEU A 61 -4.14 -13.40 -5.54
C LEU A 61 -3.99 -13.72 -7.02
N THR A 62 -2.80 -13.56 -7.60
CA THR A 62 -2.56 -13.94 -9.02
C THR A 62 -2.89 -15.41 -9.28
N LYS A 63 -2.62 -16.30 -8.31
CA LYS A 63 -2.97 -17.72 -8.42
C LYS A 63 -4.46 -18.01 -8.38
N LYS A 64 -5.24 -17.16 -7.70
CA LYS A 64 -6.70 -17.28 -7.68
C LYS A 64 -7.34 -16.90 -9.02
N PHE A 65 -6.66 -16.06 -9.82
CA PHE A 65 -7.21 -15.47 -11.05
C PHE A 65 -6.44 -15.87 -12.31
N ASP A 66 -5.62 -16.93 -12.26
CA ASP A 66 -4.80 -17.42 -13.37
C ASP A 66 -3.91 -16.34 -14.03
N MET A 67 -3.36 -15.46 -13.19
CA MET A 67 -2.42 -14.40 -13.59
C MET A 67 -0.99 -14.76 -13.20
N ASN A 68 -0.02 -14.03 -13.77
CA ASN A 68 1.39 -14.09 -13.36
C ASN A 68 1.74 -12.97 -12.39
N ALA A 69 2.62 -13.24 -11.43
CA ALA A 69 3.18 -12.25 -10.52
C ALA A 69 4.64 -11.94 -10.88
N HIS A 70 4.97 -10.66 -10.96
CA HIS A 70 6.33 -10.15 -11.15
C HIS A 70 6.70 -9.20 -10.01
N LEU A 71 7.67 -9.59 -9.19
CA LEU A 71 8.07 -8.87 -7.99
C LEU A 71 9.42 -8.20 -8.18
N PHE A 72 9.48 -6.90 -7.96
CA PHE A 72 10.71 -6.16 -7.81
C PHE A 72 11.02 -6.02 -6.32
N ILE A 73 12.10 -6.65 -5.84
CA ILE A 73 12.41 -6.74 -4.42
C ILE A 73 13.69 -5.97 -4.11
N ASN A 74 13.60 -4.96 -3.24
CA ASN A 74 14.79 -4.37 -2.66
C ASN A 74 15.47 -5.39 -1.75
N SER A 75 16.66 -5.81 -2.18
CA SER A 75 17.47 -6.82 -1.50
C SER A 75 18.71 -6.24 -0.83
N ASN A 76 18.91 -4.92 -0.94
CA ASN A 76 20.16 -4.25 -0.56
C ASN A 76 21.43 -4.93 -1.12
N GLY A 77 21.33 -5.59 -2.29
CA GLY A 77 22.46 -6.23 -2.97
C GLY A 77 22.63 -7.72 -2.66
N GLN A 78 21.72 -8.31 -1.87
CA GLN A 78 21.77 -9.73 -1.54
C GLN A 78 20.90 -10.56 -2.49
N ASN A 79 21.39 -11.72 -2.90
CA ASN A 79 20.53 -12.74 -3.49
C ASN A 79 20.25 -13.78 -2.40
N TYR A 80 18.98 -13.89 -2.01
CA TYR A 80 18.62 -14.67 -0.83
C TYR A 80 18.65 -16.17 -1.07
N GLY A 81 18.43 -16.67 -2.31
CA GLY A 81 18.53 -18.11 -2.60
C GLY A 81 17.71 -18.97 -1.63
N SER A 82 18.39 -19.85 -0.88
CA SER A 82 17.78 -20.70 0.17
C SER A 82 17.47 -19.96 1.48
N SER A 83 17.95 -18.74 1.65
CA SER A 83 17.81 -17.90 2.84
C SER A 83 16.67 -16.87 2.70
N MET A 84 15.66 -17.16 1.87
CA MET A 84 14.54 -16.24 1.68
C MET A 84 13.74 -16.06 2.96
N GLU A 85 13.41 -14.80 3.26
CA GLU A 85 12.45 -14.44 4.30
C GLU A 85 11.05 -14.97 3.99
N GLU A 86 10.25 -15.20 5.03
CA GLU A 86 8.96 -15.91 4.96
C GLU A 86 8.02 -15.38 3.86
N ASN A 87 7.81 -14.07 3.80
CA ASN A 87 6.92 -13.43 2.82
C ASN A 87 7.41 -13.61 1.38
N LEU A 88 8.73 -13.52 1.18
CA LEU A 88 9.35 -13.70 -0.12
C LEU A 88 9.31 -15.18 -0.53
N PHE A 89 9.57 -16.09 0.41
CA PHE A 89 9.50 -17.52 0.19
C PHE A 89 8.09 -17.97 -0.20
N ILE A 90 7.05 -17.48 0.48
CA ILE A 90 5.65 -17.73 0.11
C ILE A 90 5.37 -17.24 -1.32
N SER A 91 5.89 -16.07 -1.69
CA SER A 91 5.71 -15.53 -3.03
C SER A 91 6.43 -16.39 -4.08
N TYR A 92 7.63 -16.87 -3.77
CA TYR A 92 8.40 -17.78 -4.62
C TYR A 92 7.68 -19.12 -4.82
N LEU A 93 7.17 -19.73 -3.73
CA LEU A 93 6.39 -20.96 -3.78
C LEU A 93 5.10 -20.80 -4.60
N ALA A 94 4.48 -19.63 -4.50
CA ALA A 94 3.35 -19.24 -5.32
C ALA A 94 3.78 -18.81 -6.74
N GLY A 95 4.98 -19.15 -7.22
CA GLY A 95 5.40 -19.01 -8.61
C GLY A 95 5.61 -17.57 -9.09
N ALA A 96 5.93 -16.63 -8.19
CA ALA A 96 6.29 -15.28 -8.60
C ALA A 96 7.66 -15.24 -9.30
N SER A 97 7.76 -14.44 -10.36
CA SER A 97 9.05 -14.05 -10.93
C SER A 97 9.67 -12.95 -10.07
N ILE A 98 10.85 -13.18 -9.48
CA ILE A 98 11.50 -12.24 -8.57
C ILE A 98 12.68 -11.57 -9.27
N THR A 99 12.68 -10.23 -9.29
CA THR A 99 13.79 -9.38 -9.71
C THR A 99 14.36 -8.66 -8.50
N TYR A 100 15.56 -9.05 -8.08
CA TYR A 100 16.26 -8.37 -6.99
C TYR A 100 16.84 -7.03 -7.45
N LEU A 101 16.65 -6.00 -6.63
CA LEU A 101 17.15 -4.65 -6.84
C LEU A 101 18.10 -4.25 -5.72
N SER A 102 19.08 -3.42 -6.07
CA SER A 102 20.06 -2.87 -5.13
C SER A 102 20.61 -1.53 -5.61
N GLY A 103 20.91 -0.61 -4.69
CA GLY A 103 21.55 0.67 -5.02
C GLY A 103 20.80 1.45 -6.12
N ASN A 104 21.48 1.75 -7.23
CA ASN A 104 20.89 2.47 -8.36
C ASN A 104 19.72 1.73 -9.01
N ASP A 105 19.71 0.39 -8.99
CA ASP A 105 18.60 -0.39 -9.54
C ASP A 105 17.32 -0.19 -8.75
N TRP A 106 17.43 -0.03 -7.43
CA TRP A 106 16.30 0.36 -6.60
C TRP A 106 15.88 1.80 -6.89
N LYS A 107 16.83 2.74 -7.00
CA LYS A 107 16.52 4.14 -7.27
C LYS A 107 15.78 4.35 -8.61
N PHE A 108 16.12 3.56 -9.62
CA PHE A 108 15.60 3.68 -10.97
C PHE A 108 14.73 2.48 -11.38
N TYR A 109 14.06 1.84 -10.41
CA TYR A 109 13.25 0.65 -10.65
C TYR A 109 12.16 0.88 -11.72
N SER A 110 11.63 2.09 -11.83
CA SER A 110 10.56 2.45 -12.76
C SER A 110 10.95 2.17 -14.21
N LEU A 111 12.22 2.41 -14.58
CA LEU A 111 12.73 2.09 -15.91
C LEU A 111 12.73 0.57 -16.18
N LYS A 112 13.02 -0.24 -15.17
CA LYS A 112 12.98 -1.71 -15.28
C LYS A 112 11.56 -2.23 -15.36
N VAL A 113 10.63 -1.66 -14.58
CA VAL A 113 9.19 -1.95 -14.66
C VAL A 113 8.65 -1.64 -16.05
N GLU A 114 8.97 -0.47 -16.61
CA GLU A 114 8.53 -0.10 -17.96
C GLU A 114 9.13 -0.99 -19.04
N ARG A 115 10.38 -1.42 -18.88
CA ARG A 115 11.00 -2.41 -19.78
C ARG A 115 10.26 -3.75 -19.74
N LEU A 116 9.93 -4.26 -18.54
CA LEU A 116 9.18 -5.50 -18.40
C LEU A 116 7.78 -5.38 -19.00
N LYS A 117 7.07 -4.28 -18.75
CA LYS A 117 5.76 -4.02 -19.35
C LYS A 117 5.80 -4.10 -20.88
N LYS A 118 6.79 -3.44 -21.51
CA LYS A 118 6.96 -3.50 -22.97
C LYS A 118 7.21 -4.92 -23.47
N GLN A 119 8.00 -5.72 -22.75
CA GLN A 119 8.25 -7.13 -23.10
C GLN A 119 6.97 -7.97 -23.00
N LEU A 120 6.21 -7.82 -21.93
CA LEU A 120 4.94 -8.53 -21.73
C LEU A 120 3.92 -8.17 -22.82
N ILE A 121 3.76 -6.87 -23.11
CA ILE A 121 2.87 -6.40 -24.19
C ILE A 121 3.27 -6.98 -25.55
N LYS A 122 4.57 -7.04 -25.87
CA LYS A 122 5.07 -7.67 -27.10
C LYS A 122 4.68 -9.15 -27.19
N ASN A 123 4.59 -9.83 -26.05
CA ASN A 123 4.17 -11.22 -25.93
C ASN A 123 2.65 -11.37 -25.81
N LYS A 124 1.86 -10.36 -26.19
CA LYS A 124 0.39 -10.32 -26.13
C LYS A 124 -0.17 -10.54 -24.71
N ARG A 125 0.59 -10.12 -23.69
CA ARG A 125 0.16 -10.09 -22.30
C ARG A 125 -0.31 -8.68 -21.92
N MET A 126 -1.14 -8.58 -20.89
CA MET A 126 -1.67 -7.32 -20.37
C MET A 126 -1.16 -7.08 -18.93
N PRO A 127 -0.08 -6.29 -18.76
CA PRO A 127 0.52 -6.04 -17.44
C PRO A 127 -0.09 -4.84 -16.70
N LEU A 128 -0.35 -5.01 -15.41
CA LEU A 128 -0.72 -3.95 -14.48
C LEU A 128 0.37 -3.76 -13.41
N PHE A 129 0.91 -2.56 -13.28
CA PHE A 129 1.87 -2.23 -12.23
C PHE A 129 1.17 -1.62 -11.02
N ILE A 130 1.37 -2.24 -9.86
CA ILE A 130 0.89 -1.80 -8.56
C ILE A 130 2.08 -1.26 -7.78
N GLN A 131 2.15 0.07 -7.67
CA GLN A 131 3.19 0.80 -6.95
C GLN A 131 3.28 0.34 -5.47
N SER A 132 4.48 0.30 -4.91
CA SER A 132 4.68 0.08 -3.47
C SER A 132 4.07 1.24 -2.70
N GLY A 133 3.12 0.92 -1.83
CA GLY A 133 2.41 1.95 -1.09
C GLY A 133 1.51 2.77 -2.01
N ILE A 134 0.20 2.61 -1.86
CA ILE A 134 -0.83 3.34 -2.62
C ILE A 134 -0.96 4.81 -2.14
N ALA A 135 0.15 5.54 -1.96
CA ALA A 135 0.19 6.92 -1.47
C ALA A 135 1.37 7.66 -2.09
N GLY A 136 1.05 8.55 -3.02
CA GLY A 136 1.97 9.60 -3.45
C GLY A 136 2.11 10.72 -2.40
N LEU A 137 2.77 11.81 -2.80
CA LEU A 137 3.03 13.04 -2.03
C LEU A 137 1.83 13.58 -1.20
N PRO A 138 0.57 13.55 -1.69
CA PRO A 138 -0.59 13.99 -0.90
C PRO A 138 -0.82 13.18 0.39
N GLY A 139 -0.46 11.89 0.41
CA GLY A 139 -0.57 11.05 1.60
C GLY A 139 0.43 11.44 2.69
N SER A 140 1.64 11.85 2.31
CA SER A 140 2.68 12.27 3.27
C SER A 140 2.32 13.55 4.02
N LEU A 141 1.75 14.55 3.34
CA LEU A 141 1.27 15.79 3.98
C LEU A 141 0.12 15.52 4.94
N GLY A 142 -0.82 14.66 4.54
CA GLY A 142 -1.94 14.29 5.40
C GLY A 142 -1.50 13.56 6.67
N ILE A 143 -0.47 12.70 6.62
CA ILE A 143 0.12 12.09 7.83
C ILE A 143 0.62 13.18 8.78
N ILE A 144 1.43 14.12 8.28
CA ILE A 144 2.03 15.18 9.10
C ILE A 144 0.92 15.99 9.79
N LYS A 145 -0.13 16.36 9.03
CA LYS A 145 -1.31 17.05 9.56
C LYS A 145 -1.97 16.24 10.69
N MET A 146 -2.25 14.96 10.45
CA MET A 146 -2.95 14.12 11.42
C MET A 146 -2.18 13.92 12.73
N VAL A 147 -0.86 13.77 12.64
CA VAL A 147 0.01 13.63 13.81
C VAL A 147 0.12 14.95 14.58
N ARG A 148 0.42 16.07 13.89
CA ARG A 148 0.62 17.37 14.54
C ARG A 148 -0.66 17.93 15.16
N GLU A 149 -1.79 17.81 14.47
CA GLU A 149 -3.05 18.42 14.93
C GLU A 149 -3.86 17.52 15.88
N TYR A 150 -3.75 16.19 15.73
CA TYR A 150 -4.64 15.25 16.43
C TYR A 150 -3.92 14.17 17.22
N GLY A 151 -2.58 14.08 17.13
CA GLY A 151 -1.81 13.00 17.76
C GLY A 151 -2.10 11.62 17.16
N LEU A 152 -2.70 11.58 15.96
CA LEU A 152 -3.13 10.34 15.32
C LEU A 152 -2.15 9.95 14.22
N LEU A 153 -1.42 8.86 14.45
CA LEU A 153 -0.63 8.21 13.40
C LEU A 153 -1.55 7.31 12.58
N LEU A 154 -1.93 7.80 11.40
CA LEU A 154 -2.78 7.05 10.49
C LEU A 154 -1.94 6.44 9.38
N ASP A 155 -2.29 5.21 9.01
CA ASP A 155 -1.84 4.63 7.77
C ASP A 155 -2.24 5.54 6.58
N PRO A 156 -1.31 5.90 5.68
CA PRO A 156 -1.55 6.87 4.62
C PRO A 156 -2.53 6.39 3.55
N TYR A 157 -2.76 5.08 3.49
CA TYR A 157 -3.49 4.42 2.42
C TYR A 157 -4.97 4.24 2.78
N TYR A 158 -5.24 3.83 4.02
CA TYR A 158 -6.51 3.26 4.46
C TYR A 158 -7.19 4.05 5.57
N CYS A 159 -6.41 4.71 6.42
CA CYS A 159 -6.97 5.50 7.51
C CYS A 159 -6.94 6.99 7.17
N LEU A 160 -5.87 7.46 6.52
CA LEU A 160 -5.69 8.87 6.25
C LEU A 160 -6.72 9.41 5.26
N ILE A 161 -6.84 8.83 4.06
CA ILE A 161 -7.72 9.38 3.02
C ILE A 161 -9.19 9.39 3.47
N PRO A 162 -9.75 8.31 4.06
CA PRO A 162 -11.11 8.34 4.58
C PRO A 162 -11.27 9.29 5.77
N MET A 163 -10.27 9.43 6.64
CA MET A 163 -10.30 10.40 7.73
C MET A 163 -10.35 11.84 7.22
N LEU A 164 -9.48 12.19 6.26
CA LEU A 164 -9.49 13.50 5.62
C LEU A 164 -10.80 13.78 4.89
N GLY A 165 -11.36 12.77 4.21
CA GLY A 165 -12.68 12.84 3.59
C GLY A 165 -13.77 13.11 4.62
N THR A 166 -13.76 12.39 5.74
CA THR A 166 -14.72 12.57 6.84
C THR A 166 -14.62 13.96 7.44
N ILE A 167 -13.41 14.45 7.70
CA ILE A 167 -13.15 15.82 8.16
C ILE A 167 -13.74 16.83 7.18
N ASN A 168 -13.47 16.67 5.88
CA ASN A 168 -14.00 17.56 4.84
C ASN A 168 -15.54 17.51 4.75
N LEU A 169 -16.17 16.35 4.96
CA LEU A 169 -17.64 16.24 5.00
C LEU A 169 -18.26 16.95 6.22
N ILE A 170 -17.58 16.92 7.36
CA ILE A 170 -17.97 17.69 8.55
C ILE A 170 -17.81 19.19 8.29
N GLU A 171 -16.66 19.61 7.74
CA GLU A 171 -16.37 21.02 7.43
C GLU A 171 -17.37 21.61 6.44
N LYS A 172 -17.81 20.81 5.45
CA LYS A 172 -18.87 21.17 4.50
C LYS A 172 -20.28 21.08 5.10
N LYS A 173 -20.43 20.76 6.38
CA LYS A 173 -21.72 20.57 7.09
C LYS A 173 -22.64 19.54 6.45
N ILE A 174 -22.08 18.61 5.67
CA ILE A 174 -22.81 17.46 5.11
C ILE A 174 -23.08 16.48 6.26
N ILE A 175 -22.07 16.22 7.08
CA ILE A 175 -22.26 15.61 8.40
C ILE A 175 -22.60 16.73 9.37
N LYS A 176 -23.80 16.64 9.98
CA LYS A 176 -24.34 17.70 10.84
C LYS A 176 -23.69 17.69 12.23
N SER A 177 -23.66 18.86 12.87
CA SER A 177 -23.29 18.98 14.28
C SER A 177 -24.14 18.06 15.15
N GLY A 178 -23.54 17.48 16.19
CA GLY A 178 -24.16 16.49 17.08
C GLY A 178 -24.23 15.07 16.51
N SER A 179 -23.78 14.82 15.28
CA SER A 179 -23.74 13.46 14.71
C SER A 179 -22.76 12.57 15.47
N ASN A 180 -23.12 11.29 15.61
CA ASN A 180 -22.21 10.25 16.10
C ASN A 180 -21.44 9.67 14.91
N ILE A 181 -20.11 9.65 15.02
CA ILE A 181 -19.22 9.11 13.98
C ILE A 181 -18.37 8.02 14.61
N LEU A 182 -18.46 6.81 14.07
CA LEU A 182 -17.55 5.71 14.37
C LEU A 182 -16.59 5.53 13.19
N PHE A 183 -15.32 5.82 13.43
CA PHE A 183 -14.26 5.57 12.46
C PHE A 183 -13.56 4.25 12.79
N ILE A 184 -13.53 3.31 11.85
CA ILE A 184 -12.89 2.01 12.07
C ILE A 184 -11.48 2.07 11.49
N MET A 185 -10.48 2.05 12.37
CA MET A 185 -9.07 1.95 11.98
C MET A 185 -8.73 0.49 11.69
N THR A 186 -8.38 0.21 10.45
CA THR A 186 -8.10 -1.14 9.95
C THR A 186 -6.70 -1.27 9.37
N GLY A 187 -5.91 -0.18 9.39
CA GLY A 187 -4.54 -0.14 8.88
C GLY A 187 -3.55 0.09 10.00
N GLN A 188 -2.51 -0.75 10.06
CA GLN A 188 -1.36 -0.55 10.91
C GLN A 188 -0.38 0.45 10.25
N PRO A 189 0.46 1.20 10.97
CA PRO A 189 1.38 2.19 10.40
C PRO A 189 2.55 1.59 9.58
N TYR A 190 2.49 0.30 9.20
CA TYR A 190 3.51 -0.39 8.42
C TYR A 190 3.50 0.10 6.96
N GLY A 191 4.52 0.90 6.63
CA GLY A 191 4.66 1.58 5.34
C GLY A 191 4.79 3.11 5.47
N LEU A 192 4.63 3.66 6.68
CA LEU A 192 4.90 5.09 6.92
C LEU A 192 6.39 5.42 6.70
N PHE A 193 7.26 4.50 7.09
CA PHE A 193 8.71 4.71 7.06
C PHE A 193 9.38 4.33 5.74
N SER A 194 8.67 3.71 4.79
CA SER A 194 9.25 3.48 3.46
C SER A 194 9.55 4.79 2.74
N ASN A 195 8.83 5.87 3.06
CA ASN A 195 9.07 7.24 2.57
C ASN A 195 9.76 8.15 3.61
N ARG A 196 10.50 7.58 4.58
CA ARG A 196 11.10 8.34 5.71
C ARG A 196 11.95 9.53 5.26
N THR A 197 12.74 9.38 4.21
CA THR A 197 13.60 10.46 3.69
C THR A 197 12.79 11.66 3.18
N GLU A 198 11.66 11.40 2.53
CA GLU A 198 10.78 12.44 2.02
C GLU A 198 9.98 13.11 3.15
N LEU A 199 9.45 12.32 4.09
CA LEU A 199 8.82 12.83 5.31
C LEU A 199 9.78 13.73 6.11
N LEU A 200 11.04 13.33 6.28
CA LEU A 200 12.05 14.14 6.98
C LEU A 200 12.35 15.46 6.24
N ARG A 201 12.37 15.47 4.90
CA ARG A 201 12.51 16.72 4.14
C ARG A 201 11.32 17.64 4.34
N MET A 202 10.11 17.09 4.32
CA MET A 202 8.88 17.87 4.48
C MET A 202 8.80 18.48 5.89
N VAL A 203 9.08 17.70 6.94
CA VAL A 203 9.07 18.17 8.33
C VAL A 203 10.09 19.28 8.58
N LYS A 204 11.27 19.23 7.94
CA LYS A 204 12.29 20.29 8.07
C LYS A 204 11.90 21.61 7.39
N ASN A 205 10.95 21.57 6.45
CA ASN A 205 10.51 22.71 5.66
C ASN A 205 9.12 23.24 6.06
N THR A 206 8.53 22.75 7.16
CA THR A 206 7.21 23.13 7.70
C THR A 206 7.24 23.34 9.20
#